data_AF-A0A2V6BI33-F1
#
_entry.id   AF-A0A2V6BI33-F1
#
_cell.length_a   1.000
_cell.length_b   1.000
_cell.length_c   1.000
_cell.angle_alpha   90.00
_cell.angle_beta   90.00
_cell.angle_gamma   90.00
#
_symmetry.space_group_name_H-M   'P 1'
#
loop_
_entity.id
_entity.type
_entity.pdbx_description
1 polymer ?
#
loop_
_entity_poly.entity_id
_entity_poly.type
_entity_poly.pdbx_seq_one_letter_code
_entity_poly.pdbx_strand_id
1 'polypeptide(L)'
;MTNKKASWLLTFAKQCVVGPMCGFSASHYCSTFLSVKSRRPPGRILASSLIIFLVCASRAHAVDELVPPFGFRWNDSMARVEAVLHGAKAKITSREKKQNRDVWTVDGLIHPGLKRTLFTFKQRSLVAVELQYEYPEWSIERYNQRMGEIRKYFDEKYGTGKLVSRARDNNTDVIQTLVGYQWMVGATLLELFYFSAQHDSLVYRTITVDYKAL
;
A
#
# COMPACT_ATOMS: atom_id res chain seq x y z
N MET A 1 33.67 9.49 -10.59
CA MET A 1 33.06 8.45 -11.46
C MET A 1 32.17 7.47 -10.66
N THR A 2 31.35 7.95 -9.71
CA THR A 2 30.74 7.09 -8.66
C THR A 2 29.21 7.16 -8.57
N ASN A 3 28.52 8.01 -9.34
CA ASN A 3 27.09 8.27 -9.15
C ASN A 3 26.15 7.31 -9.93
N LYS A 4 26.65 6.58 -10.94
CA LYS A 4 25.80 5.72 -11.79
C LYS A 4 25.48 4.35 -11.17
N LYS A 5 26.32 3.82 -10.27
CA LYS A 5 26.12 2.49 -9.66
C LYS A 5 25.07 2.50 -8.54
N ALA A 6 25.02 3.56 -7.73
CA ALA A 6 23.96 3.76 -6.73
C ALA A 6 22.58 3.95 -7.38
N SER A 7 22.53 4.65 -8.52
CA SER A 7 21.31 4.80 -9.34
C SER A 7 20.81 3.44 -9.87
N TRP A 8 21.72 2.52 -10.19
CA TRP A 8 21.37 1.17 -10.66
C TRP A 8 20.77 0.31 -9.54
N LEU A 9 21.35 0.34 -8.34
CA LEU A 9 20.82 -0.37 -7.17
C LEU A 9 19.43 0.14 -6.75
N LEU A 10 19.20 1.47 -6.81
CA LEU A 10 17.88 2.07 -6.57
C LEU A 10 16.85 1.71 -7.67
N THR A 11 17.31 1.53 -8.91
CA THR A 11 16.44 1.11 -10.03
C THR A 11 16.09 -0.37 -9.92
N PHE A 12 17.05 -1.21 -9.50
CA PHE A 12 16.83 -2.65 -9.28
C PHE A 12 15.89 -2.91 -8.09
N ALA A 13 16.06 -2.17 -6.98
CA ALA A 13 15.13 -2.21 -5.86
C ALA A 13 13.70 -1.78 -6.27
N LYS A 14 13.57 -0.75 -7.13
CA LYS A 14 12.29 -0.34 -7.73
C LYS A 14 11.71 -1.41 -8.68
N GLN A 15 12.54 -2.13 -9.42
CA GLN A 15 12.09 -3.19 -10.34
C GLN A 15 11.54 -4.40 -9.59
N CYS A 16 12.11 -4.77 -8.45
CA CYS A 16 11.60 -5.83 -7.58
C CYS A 16 10.27 -5.47 -6.89
N VAL A 17 10.00 -4.18 -6.66
CA VAL A 17 8.76 -3.70 -6.01
C VAL A 17 7.61 -3.47 -7.02
N VAL A 18 7.90 -3.33 -8.32
CA VAL A 18 6.92 -2.89 -9.34
C VAL A 18 6.71 -3.93 -10.48
N GLY A 19 7.25 -5.14 -10.36
CA GLY A 19 7.04 -6.21 -11.35
C GLY A 19 5.66 -6.91 -11.22
N PRO A 20 4.92 -7.15 -12.32
CA PRO A 20 3.62 -7.81 -12.28
C PRO A 20 3.81 -9.32 -12.08
N MET A 21 3.52 -9.83 -10.88
CA MET A 21 3.38 -11.27 -10.68
C MET A 21 1.98 -11.70 -11.15
N CYS A 22 2.02 -12.44 -12.26
CA CYS A 22 1.01 -13.23 -12.96
C CYS A 22 -0.30 -13.56 -12.22
N GLY A 23 -1.38 -13.48 -13.00
CA GLY A 23 -2.75 -13.67 -12.57
C GLY A 23 -3.11 -15.10 -12.18
N PHE A 24 -4.01 -15.18 -11.20
CA PHE A 24 -4.82 -16.36 -10.91
C PHE A 24 -6.01 -16.38 -11.86
N SER A 25 -6.15 -17.45 -12.65
CA SER A 25 -7.37 -17.81 -13.35
C SER A 25 -7.96 -19.05 -12.70
N ALA A 26 -9.13 -18.91 -12.09
CA ALA A 26 -10.05 -19.99 -11.83
C ALA A 26 -11.43 -19.40 -11.50
N SER A 27 -12.44 -19.71 -12.32
CA SER A 27 -13.64 -20.33 -11.77
C SER A 27 -14.48 -20.96 -12.87
N HIS A 28 -14.71 -22.26 -12.69
CA HIS A 28 -15.70 -23.05 -13.38
C HIS A 28 -17.11 -22.50 -13.15
N TYR A 29 -17.90 -22.44 -14.21
CA TYR A 29 -19.35 -22.31 -14.16
C TYR A 29 -19.97 -23.68 -13.80
N CYS A 30 -20.79 -23.74 -12.76
CA CYS A 30 -21.79 -24.77 -12.59
C CYS A 30 -23.08 -24.10 -12.12
N SER A 31 -24.01 -23.89 -13.04
CA SER A 31 -25.37 -23.43 -12.76
C SER A 31 -26.31 -24.59 -13.06
N THR A 32 -26.93 -25.13 -12.02
CA THR A 32 -28.04 -26.07 -12.16
C THR A 32 -29.33 -25.30 -11.96
N PHE A 33 -30.08 -25.13 -13.05
CA PHE A 33 -31.45 -24.63 -13.03
C PHE A 33 -32.36 -25.68 -12.37
N LEU A 34 -33.10 -25.28 -11.35
CA LEU A 34 -34.35 -25.95 -10.96
C LEU A 34 -35.48 -24.94 -10.93
N SER A 35 -36.39 -25.12 -11.88
CA SER A 35 -37.68 -24.44 -12.00
C SER A 35 -38.68 -25.13 -11.07
N VAL A 36 -39.36 -24.37 -10.21
CA VAL A 36 -40.59 -24.82 -9.56
C VAL A 36 -41.64 -23.73 -9.68
N LYS A 37 -42.68 -24.05 -10.45
CA LYS A 37 -43.92 -23.30 -10.59
C LYS A 37 -44.94 -23.89 -9.62
N SER A 38 -45.57 -23.09 -8.76
CA SER A 38 -46.80 -23.51 -8.10
C SER A 38 -47.71 -22.33 -7.73
N ARG A 39 -49.00 -22.60 -7.82
CA ARG A 39 -50.15 -21.70 -7.84
C ARG A 39 -50.62 -21.36 -6.42
N ARG A 40 -51.22 -20.17 -6.25
CA ARG A 40 -51.95 -19.76 -5.04
C ARG A 40 -53.25 -20.57 -4.88
N PRO A 41 -53.73 -20.70 -3.63
CA PRO A 41 -55.06 -20.17 -3.30
C PRO A 41 -55.06 -19.39 -1.95
N PRO A 42 -56.17 -18.68 -1.63
CA PRO A 42 -56.23 -17.77 -0.49
C PRO A 42 -56.75 -18.49 0.77
N GLY A 43 -56.10 -18.28 1.91
CA GLY A 43 -56.53 -18.80 3.20
C GLY A 43 -55.85 -18.05 4.34
N ARG A 44 -56.67 -17.30 5.10
CA ARG A 44 -56.29 -16.55 6.31
C ARG A 44 -55.91 -17.52 7.43
N ILE A 45 -54.67 -17.52 7.93
CA ILE A 45 -54.32 -18.00 9.28
C ILE A 45 -53.17 -17.16 9.87
N LEU A 46 -53.55 -16.38 10.89
CA LEU A 46 -52.87 -16.04 12.14
C LEU A 46 -51.37 -15.68 12.14
N ALA A 47 -51.17 -14.41 12.51
CA ALA A 47 -49.94 -13.82 13.02
C ALA A 47 -49.40 -14.55 14.25
N SER A 48 -48.16 -15.04 14.19
CA SER A 48 -47.21 -15.14 15.32
C SER A 48 -46.00 -16.00 14.96
N SER A 49 -45.11 -15.51 14.07
CA SER A 49 -43.72 -16.02 13.93
C SER A 49 -42.84 -15.06 13.12
N LEU A 50 -43.09 -13.76 13.22
CA LEU A 50 -42.13 -12.73 12.86
C LEU A 50 -41.56 -12.22 14.20
N ILE A 51 -40.25 -11.94 14.28
CA ILE A 51 -39.50 -11.50 15.49
C ILE A 51 -38.66 -12.61 16.18
N ILE A 52 -38.00 -13.51 15.45
CA ILE A 52 -36.67 -14.05 15.85
C ILE A 52 -35.79 -14.24 14.59
N PHE A 53 -35.71 -13.20 13.75
CA PHE A 53 -34.84 -13.22 12.55
C PHE A 53 -34.12 -11.88 12.33
N LEU A 54 -33.98 -11.07 13.39
CA LEU A 54 -33.63 -9.65 13.26
C LEU A 54 -32.55 -9.15 14.23
N VAL A 55 -31.73 -10.03 14.80
CA VAL A 55 -30.55 -9.61 15.59
C VAL A 55 -29.32 -10.46 15.25
N CYS A 56 -29.10 -10.71 13.97
CA CYS A 56 -27.75 -10.75 13.43
C CYS A 56 -27.65 -9.58 12.45
N ALA A 57 -27.82 -8.36 12.97
CA ALA A 57 -27.25 -7.21 12.33
C ALA A 57 -25.74 -7.43 12.37
N SER A 58 -25.24 -8.08 11.33
CA SER A 58 -23.84 -8.14 10.98
C SER A 58 -23.30 -6.74 11.24
N ARG A 59 -22.46 -6.58 12.27
CA ARG A 59 -21.46 -5.53 12.24
C ARG A 59 -20.53 -5.90 11.09
N ALA A 60 -21.00 -5.71 9.86
CA ALA A 60 -20.14 -5.46 8.75
C ALA A 60 -19.48 -4.14 9.13
N HIS A 61 -18.37 -4.22 9.86
CA HIS A 61 -17.36 -3.18 9.77
C HIS A 61 -17.09 -3.10 8.27
N ALA A 62 -17.66 -2.08 7.63
CA ALA A 62 -17.09 -1.60 6.38
C ALA A 62 -15.65 -1.30 6.78
N VAL A 63 -14.75 -2.19 6.39
CA VAL A 63 -13.33 -2.00 6.62
C VAL A 63 -13.01 -0.74 5.84
N ASP A 64 -12.91 0.37 6.56
CA ASP A 64 -12.73 1.70 5.99
C ASP A 64 -11.56 1.63 5.01
N GLU A 65 -11.85 1.98 3.76
CA GLU A 65 -10.87 2.08 2.69
C GLU A 65 -9.63 2.83 3.20
N LEU A 66 -8.44 2.32 2.89
CA LEU A 66 -7.18 2.94 3.31
C LEU A 66 -7.12 4.35 2.72
N VAL A 67 -7.25 5.38 3.55
CA VAL A 67 -7.11 6.77 3.10
C VAL A 67 -5.63 7.12 2.90
N PRO A 68 -5.30 7.88 1.83
CA PRO A 68 -3.94 8.36 1.66
C PRO A 68 -3.56 9.34 2.79
N PRO A 69 -2.26 9.44 3.14
CA PRO A 69 -1.80 10.30 4.22
C PRO A 69 -2.01 11.80 3.90
N PHE A 70 -1.74 12.66 4.89
CA PHE A 70 -1.75 14.13 4.74
C PHE A 70 -3.09 14.76 4.31
N GLY A 71 -4.21 14.06 4.52
CA GLY A 71 -5.55 14.60 4.21
C GLY A 71 -5.91 14.58 2.72
N PHE A 72 -5.14 13.84 1.91
CA PHE A 72 -5.50 13.57 0.54
C PHE A 72 -6.70 12.62 0.44
N ARG A 73 -7.25 12.51 -0.76
CA ARG A 73 -8.27 11.53 -1.13
C ARG A 73 -7.85 10.84 -2.41
N TRP A 74 -8.26 9.59 -2.57
CA TRP A 74 -8.10 8.93 -3.87
C TRP A 74 -8.85 9.71 -4.94
N ASN A 75 -8.27 9.71 -6.15
CA ASN A 75 -8.75 10.47 -7.29
C ASN A 75 -8.66 11.99 -7.18
N ASP A 76 -7.95 12.51 -6.18
CA ASP A 76 -7.58 13.92 -6.18
C ASP A 76 -6.87 14.28 -7.49
N SER A 77 -7.28 15.39 -8.08
CA SER A 77 -6.62 15.90 -9.28
C SER A 77 -5.20 16.35 -8.96
N MET A 78 -4.30 16.27 -9.93
CA MET A 78 -2.95 16.85 -9.83
C MET A 78 -2.95 18.31 -9.33
N ALA A 79 -3.93 19.11 -9.76
CA ALA A 79 -4.07 20.52 -9.34
C ALA A 79 -4.42 20.64 -7.85
N ARG A 80 -5.29 19.77 -7.32
CA ARG A 80 -5.60 19.74 -5.88
C ARG A 80 -4.36 19.33 -5.08
N VAL A 81 -3.65 18.28 -5.53
CA VAL A 81 -2.44 17.83 -4.85
C VAL A 81 -1.39 18.93 -4.82
N GLU A 82 -1.14 19.59 -5.95
CA GLU A 82 -0.22 20.71 -6.05
C GLU A 82 -0.59 21.88 -5.12
N ALA A 83 -1.87 22.24 -5.05
CA ALA A 83 -2.34 23.29 -4.14
C ALA A 83 -2.11 22.96 -2.66
N VAL A 84 -2.37 21.72 -2.24
CA VAL A 84 -2.11 21.26 -0.87
C VAL A 84 -0.61 21.26 -0.57
N LEU A 85 0.22 20.76 -1.49
CA LEU A 85 1.68 20.76 -1.33
C LEU A 85 2.24 22.17 -1.23
N HIS A 86 1.73 23.11 -2.04
CA HIS A 86 2.10 24.51 -1.96
C HIS A 86 1.72 25.12 -0.60
N GLY A 87 0.50 24.87 -0.12
CA GLY A 87 0.05 25.31 1.21
C GLY A 87 0.91 24.74 2.35
N ALA A 88 1.38 23.51 2.20
CA ALA A 88 2.30 22.85 3.14
C ALA A 88 3.76 23.30 3.01
N LYS A 89 4.07 24.23 2.07
CA LYS A 89 5.43 24.66 1.73
C LYS A 89 6.36 23.50 1.31
N ALA A 90 5.77 22.41 0.80
CA ALA A 90 6.52 21.28 0.27
C ALA A 90 7.05 21.59 -1.13
N LYS A 91 8.18 21.01 -1.49
CA LYS A 91 8.85 21.24 -2.77
C LYS A 91 8.76 19.99 -3.64
N ILE A 92 8.20 20.13 -4.84
CA ILE A 92 8.25 19.09 -5.86
C ILE A 92 9.66 19.11 -6.47
N THR A 93 10.44 18.05 -6.21
CA THR A 93 11.85 17.94 -6.63
C THR A 93 12.02 17.22 -7.96
N SER A 94 11.08 16.36 -8.34
CA SER A 94 11.08 15.66 -9.63
C SER A 94 9.65 15.40 -10.11
N ARG A 95 9.46 15.40 -11.43
CA ARG A 95 8.24 14.93 -12.11
C ARG A 95 8.66 14.00 -13.23
N GLU A 96 8.33 12.72 -13.07
CA GLU A 96 8.71 11.65 -14.01
C GLU A 96 7.46 11.02 -14.60
N LYS A 97 7.43 10.83 -15.92
CA LYS A 97 6.39 10.03 -16.56
C LYS A 97 6.88 8.60 -16.74
N LYS A 98 6.21 7.63 -16.12
CA LYS A 98 6.54 6.21 -16.18
C LYS A 98 5.38 5.45 -16.78
N GLN A 99 5.56 4.96 -18.02
CA GLN A 99 4.52 4.29 -18.80
C GLN A 99 3.26 5.18 -18.90
N ASN A 100 2.16 4.78 -18.25
CA ASN A 100 0.88 5.49 -18.20
C ASN A 100 0.62 6.14 -16.83
N ARG A 101 1.69 6.48 -16.10
CA ARG A 101 1.62 7.11 -14.78
C ARG A 101 2.53 8.32 -14.71
N ASP A 102 2.13 9.34 -13.95
CA ASP A 102 2.98 10.46 -13.57
C ASP A 102 3.40 10.28 -12.12
N VAL A 103 4.69 10.41 -11.82
CA VAL A 103 5.25 10.24 -10.48
C VAL A 103 5.94 11.53 -10.08
N TRP A 104 5.46 12.16 -9.01
CA TRP A 104 6.06 13.36 -8.45
C TRP A 104 6.83 13.01 -7.18
N THR A 105 8.10 13.40 -7.12
CA THR A 105 8.88 13.31 -5.88
C THR A 105 8.80 14.63 -5.15
N VAL A 106 8.49 14.58 -3.86
CA VAL A 106 8.22 15.75 -3.02
C VAL A 106 9.01 15.66 -1.73
N ASP A 107 9.70 16.76 -1.41
CA ASP A 107 10.44 16.92 -0.16
C ASP A 107 9.78 18.03 0.67
N GLY A 108 10.09 18.07 1.97
CA GLY A 108 9.66 19.16 2.85
C GLY A 108 8.27 19.02 3.47
N LEU A 109 7.61 17.87 3.31
CA LEU A 109 6.44 17.54 4.14
C LEU A 109 6.90 17.26 5.57
N ILE A 110 6.30 17.94 6.54
CA ILE A 110 6.71 17.87 7.94
C ILE A 110 6.15 16.58 8.56
N HIS A 111 7.02 15.57 8.66
CA HIS A 111 6.74 14.35 9.41
C HIS A 111 8.07 13.75 9.92
N PRO A 112 8.17 13.26 11.17
CA PRO A 112 9.41 12.74 11.73
C PRO A 112 10.04 11.66 10.84
N GLY A 113 11.32 11.87 10.49
CA GLY A 113 12.14 10.96 9.69
C GLY A 113 11.72 10.77 8.23
N LEU A 114 10.69 11.47 7.77
CA LEU A 114 10.25 11.42 6.39
C LEU A 114 11.28 12.13 5.52
N LYS A 115 11.92 11.39 4.62
CA LYS A 115 12.92 11.95 3.70
C LYS A 115 12.25 12.57 2.49
N ARG A 116 11.32 11.85 1.88
CA ARG A 116 10.56 12.26 0.69
C ARG A 116 9.25 11.50 0.59
N THR A 117 8.33 12.03 -0.19
CA THR A 117 7.06 11.41 -0.55
C THR A 117 6.95 11.33 -2.07
N LEU A 118 6.49 10.19 -2.59
CA LEU A 118 6.19 10.05 -4.02
C LEU A 118 4.68 10.01 -4.21
N PHE A 119 4.17 10.89 -5.05
CA PHE A 119 2.77 10.89 -5.46
C PHE A 119 2.67 10.30 -6.86
N THR A 120 1.89 9.24 -7.01
CA THR A 120 1.65 8.61 -8.31
C THR A 120 0.26 8.90 -8.80
N PHE A 121 0.17 9.35 -10.04
CA PHE A 121 -1.06 9.67 -10.73
C PHE A 121 -1.28 8.75 -11.92
N LYS A 122 -2.53 8.39 -12.16
CA LYS A 122 -2.99 7.70 -13.37
C LYS A 122 -4.15 8.51 -13.92
N GLN A 123 -4.12 8.86 -15.22
CA GLN A 123 -5.15 9.72 -15.83
C GLN A 123 -5.37 11.04 -15.06
N ARG A 124 -4.28 11.64 -14.55
CA ARG A 124 -4.27 12.90 -13.75
C ARG A 124 -4.95 12.82 -12.37
N SER A 125 -5.28 11.61 -11.91
CA SER A 125 -5.90 11.32 -10.62
C SER A 125 -4.92 10.62 -9.69
N LEU A 126 -4.88 11.00 -8.41
CA LEU A 126 -4.02 10.40 -7.40
C LEU A 126 -4.41 8.93 -7.13
N VAL A 127 -3.47 8.02 -7.30
CA VAL A 127 -3.67 6.57 -7.13
C VAL A 127 -2.67 5.90 -6.19
N ALA A 128 -1.53 6.54 -5.89
CA ALA A 128 -0.64 6.05 -4.84
C ALA A 128 0.13 7.17 -4.15
N VAL A 129 0.45 6.94 -2.88
CA VAL A 129 1.32 7.79 -2.07
C VAL A 129 2.33 6.92 -1.34
N GLU A 130 3.60 7.12 -1.65
CA GLU A 130 4.72 6.39 -1.04
C GLU A 130 5.48 7.31 -0.08
N LEU A 131 5.62 6.90 1.18
CA LEU A 131 6.39 7.58 2.22
C LEU A 131 7.74 6.89 2.39
N GLN A 132 8.83 7.62 2.19
CA GLN A 132 10.19 7.09 2.37
C GLN A 132 10.84 7.70 3.61
N TYR A 133 11.20 6.84 4.56
CA TYR A 133 11.85 7.22 5.81
C TYR A 133 13.32 6.84 5.79
N GLU A 134 14.17 7.76 6.23
CA GLU A 134 15.61 7.57 6.35
C GLU A 134 16.13 8.21 7.64
N TYR A 135 16.99 7.49 8.34
CA TYR A 135 17.67 7.87 9.57
C TYR A 135 19.15 7.45 9.47
N PRO A 136 20.04 8.34 8.99
CA PRO A 136 21.44 7.99 8.73
C PRO A 136 22.19 7.50 9.97
N GLU A 137 21.92 8.11 11.12
CA GLU A 137 22.59 7.83 12.40
C GLU A 137 22.06 6.59 13.13
N TRP A 138 21.06 5.90 12.58
CA TRP A 138 20.42 4.77 13.25
C TRP A 138 21.11 3.44 12.93
N SER A 139 21.26 2.62 13.98
CA SER A 139 21.72 1.24 13.85
C SER A 139 20.64 0.36 13.18
N ILE A 140 21.05 -0.81 12.69
CA ILE A 140 20.14 -1.77 12.06
C ILE A 140 19.07 -2.28 13.04
N GLU A 141 19.42 -2.45 14.31
CA GLU A 141 18.51 -2.86 15.38
C GLU A 141 17.38 -1.83 15.55
N ARG A 142 17.73 -0.54 15.50
CA ARG A 142 16.74 0.54 15.62
C ARG A 142 15.81 0.60 14.41
N TYR A 143 16.31 0.34 13.20
CA TYR A 143 15.45 0.16 12.02
C TYR A 143 14.53 -1.04 12.15
N ASN A 144 15.03 -2.18 12.63
CA ASN A 144 14.23 -3.38 12.83
C ASN A 144 13.14 -3.15 13.88
N GLN A 145 13.45 -2.46 14.97
CA GLN A 145 12.46 -2.05 15.96
C GLN A 145 11.39 -1.15 15.33
N ARG A 146 11.81 -0.12 14.58
CA ARG A 146 10.87 0.80 13.93
C ARG A 146 9.96 0.10 12.93
N MET A 147 10.51 -0.84 12.17
CA MET A 147 9.75 -1.68 11.25
C MET A 147 8.72 -2.54 12.00
N GLY A 148 9.10 -3.12 13.14
CA GLY A 148 8.21 -3.87 14.02
C GLY A 148 7.08 -3.01 14.59
N GLU A 149 7.37 -1.78 15.02
CA GLU A 149 6.38 -0.82 15.51
C GLU A 149 5.35 -0.45 14.43
N ILE A 150 5.82 -0.10 13.23
CA ILE A 150 4.93 0.27 12.11
C ILE A 150 4.08 -0.92 11.70
N ARG A 151 4.68 -2.11 11.60
CA ARG A 151 3.94 -3.34 11.31
C ARG A 151 2.87 -3.59 12.36
N LYS A 152 3.22 -3.53 13.65
CA LYS A 152 2.27 -3.77 14.76
C LYS A 152 1.09 -2.80 14.67
N TYR A 153 1.35 -1.52 14.41
CA TYR A 153 0.30 -0.52 14.22
C TYR A 153 -0.67 -0.88 13.08
N PHE A 154 -0.17 -1.36 11.94
CA PHE A 154 -1.03 -1.79 10.84
C PHE A 154 -1.71 -3.14 11.10
N ASP A 155 -1.05 -4.06 11.79
CA ASP A 155 -1.62 -5.33 12.22
C ASP A 155 -2.83 -5.10 13.15
N GLU A 156 -2.73 -4.15 14.08
CA GLU A 156 -3.82 -3.78 14.99
C GLU A 156 -5.00 -3.13 14.26
N LYS A 157 -4.73 -2.38 13.17
CA LYS A 157 -5.76 -1.60 12.47
C LYS A 157 -6.44 -2.37 11.34
N TYR A 158 -5.71 -3.19 10.61
CA TYR A 158 -6.16 -3.85 9.37
C TYR A 158 -6.04 -5.37 9.42
N GLY A 159 -5.69 -5.94 10.57
CA GLY A 159 -5.39 -7.36 10.72
C GLY A 159 -3.98 -7.73 10.29
N THR A 160 -3.56 -8.97 10.53
CA THR A 160 -2.18 -9.42 10.29
C THR A 160 -1.75 -9.29 8.83
N GLY A 161 -0.70 -8.53 8.58
CA GLY A 161 -0.12 -8.32 7.26
C GLY A 161 0.52 -9.59 6.70
N LYS A 162 0.38 -9.79 5.40
CA LYS A 162 1.03 -10.87 4.67
C LYS A 162 2.50 -10.52 4.45
N LEU A 163 3.42 -11.40 4.86
CA LEU A 163 4.82 -11.29 4.48
C LEU A 163 4.94 -11.61 2.97
N VAL A 164 5.38 -10.63 2.18
CA VAL A 164 5.49 -10.74 0.71
C VAL A 164 6.92 -10.77 0.21
N SER A 165 7.87 -10.29 1.02
CA SER A 165 9.28 -10.38 0.70
C SER A 165 10.11 -10.62 1.96
N ARG A 166 11.07 -11.54 1.85
CA ARG A 166 12.17 -11.71 2.80
C ARG A 166 13.34 -12.28 2.02
N ALA A 167 14.24 -11.40 1.63
CA ALA A 167 15.46 -11.77 0.93
C ALA A 167 16.67 -11.18 1.65
N ARG A 168 17.72 -11.98 1.73
CA ARG A 168 19.06 -11.52 2.11
C ARG A 168 20.03 -12.07 1.08
N ASP A 169 20.71 -11.19 0.37
CA ASP A 169 21.69 -11.56 -0.64
C ASP A 169 23.07 -11.07 -0.19
N ASN A 170 24.03 -12.00 -0.21
CA ASN A 170 25.43 -11.78 0.13
C ASN A 170 26.36 -12.29 -0.99
N ASN A 171 25.83 -12.64 -2.18
CA ASN A 171 26.62 -13.21 -3.28
C ASN A 171 27.48 -12.18 -4.02
N THR A 172 27.39 -10.91 -3.62
CA THR A 172 28.19 -9.81 -4.15
C THR A 172 28.88 -9.08 -3.01
N ASP A 173 29.78 -8.15 -3.34
CA ASP A 173 30.40 -7.24 -2.36
C ASP A 173 29.38 -6.33 -1.65
N VAL A 174 28.11 -6.36 -2.07
CA VAL A 174 26.99 -5.65 -1.45
C VAL A 174 26.12 -6.65 -0.68
N ILE A 175 26.03 -6.46 0.64
CA ILE A 175 25.04 -7.14 1.47
C ILE A 175 23.71 -6.43 1.34
N GLN A 176 22.68 -7.14 0.88
CA GLN A 176 21.34 -6.60 0.70
C GLN A 176 20.35 -7.33 1.58
N THR A 177 19.39 -6.58 2.14
CA THR A 177 18.26 -7.16 2.87
C THR A 177 16.99 -6.44 2.47
N LEU A 178 15.97 -7.21 2.11
CA LEU A 178 14.64 -6.73 1.79
C LEU A 178 13.62 -7.51 2.62
N VAL A 179 12.77 -6.78 3.33
CA VAL A 179 11.64 -7.35 4.08
C VAL A 179 10.40 -6.55 3.74
N GLY A 180 9.33 -7.22 3.33
CA GLY A 180 8.09 -6.59 2.86
C GLY A 180 6.85 -7.22 3.45
N TYR A 181 5.91 -6.39 3.91
CA TYR A 181 4.58 -6.78 4.36
C TYR A 181 3.51 -6.08 3.56
N GLN A 182 2.34 -6.71 3.47
CA GLN A 182 1.22 -6.24 2.67
C GLN A 182 -0.10 -6.42 3.41
N TRP A 183 -0.98 -5.42 3.33
CA TRP A 183 -2.37 -5.47 3.78
C TRP A 183 -3.30 -5.10 2.63
N MET A 184 -4.35 -5.88 2.46
CA MET A 184 -5.46 -5.57 1.55
C MET A 184 -6.61 -5.03 2.37
N VAL A 185 -7.05 -3.81 2.05
CA VAL A 185 -8.08 -3.07 2.81
C VAL A 185 -9.14 -2.61 1.81
N GLY A 186 -10.20 -3.41 1.63
CA GLY A 186 -11.20 -3.15 0.59
C GLY A 186 -10.57 -3.14 -0.82
N ALA A 187 -10.72 -2.02 -1.54
CA ALA A 187 -10.13 -1.80 -2.87
C ALA A 187 -8.75 -1.11 -2.83
N THR A 188 -8.11 -1.10 -1.67
CA THR A 188 -6.80 -0.46 -1.47
C THR A 188 -5.78 -1.44 -0.93
N LEU A 189 -4.52 -1.09 -1.18
CA LEU A 189 -3.35 -1.88 -0.87
C LEU A 189 -2.38 -1.02 -0.06
N LEU A 190 -1.96 -1.54 1.09
CA LEU A 190 -0.90 -0.98 1.91
C LEU A 190 0.30 -1.91 1.87
N GLU A 191 1.48 -1.35 1.59
CA GLU A 191 2.74 -2.08 1.63
C GLU A 191 3.72 -1.40 2.57
N LEU A 192 4.47 -2.22 3.31
CA LEU A 192 5.53 -1.79 4.21
C LEU A 192 6.80 -2.53 3.83
N PHE A 193 7.82 -1.79 3.40
CA PHE A 193 9.12 -2.36 3.04
C PHE A 193 10.23 -1.80 3.92
N TYR A 194 11.14 -2.67 4.32
CA TYR A 194 12.46 -2.31 4.81
C TYR A 194 13.48 -2.77 3.78
N PHE A 195 14.34 -1.86 3.34
CA PHE A 195 15.47 -2.16 2.48
C PHE A 195 16.76 -1.66 3.09
N SER A 196 17.80 -2.50 3.05
CA SER A 196 19.16 -2.08 3.34
C SER A 196 20.13 -2.62 2.32
N ALA A 197 21.11 -1.79 1.97
CA ALA A 197 22.27 -2.17 1.19
C ALA A 197 23.54 -1.68 1.92
N GLN A 198 24.52 -2.55 2.06
CA GLN A 198 25.81 -2.24 2.66
C GLN A 198 26.94 -2.71 1.76
N HIS A 199 27.91 -1.83 1.51
CA HIS A 199 29.16 -2.11 0.82
C HIS A 199 30.28 -1.42 1.57
N ASP A 200 31.20 -2.20 2.16
CA ASP A 200 32.22 -1.70 3.09
C ASP A 200 31.60 -0.84 4.21
N SER A 201 32.00 0.45 4.28
CA SER A 201 31.48 1.47 5.20
C SER A 201 30.27 2.22 4.67
N LEU A 202 29.91 2.06 3.40
CA LEU A 202 28.76 2.70 2.80
C LEU A 202 27.51 1.92 3.15
N VAL A 203 26.59 2.58 3.85
CA VAL A 203 25.35 1.97 4.32
C VAL A 203 24.17 2.81 3.89
N TYR A 204 23.20 2.17 3.26
CA TYR A 204 21.92 2.75 2.91
C TYR A 204 20.81 1.91 3.53
N ARG A 205 19.88 2.58 4.22
CA ARG A 205 18.71 1.95 4.86
C ARG A 205 17.49 2.83 4.65
N THR A 206 16.36 2.21 4.36
CA THR A 206 15.10 2.94 4.18
C THR A 206 13.92 2.08 4.64
N ILE A 207 12.91 2.76 5.20
CA ILE A 207 11.59 2.17 5.43
C ILE A 207 10.63 2.88 4.48
N THR A 208 9.89 2.13 3.69
CA THR A 208 8.89 2.62 2.77
C THR A 208 7.50 2.18 3.20
N VAL A 209 6.55 3.11 3.26
CA VAL A 209 5.13 2.83 3.43
C VAL A 209 4.39 3.31 2.19
N ASP A 210 3.79 2.38 1.43
CA ASP A 210 3.15 2.67 0.15
C ASP A 210 1.64 2.42 0.24
N TYR A 211 0.86 3.45 -0.05
CA TYR A 211 -0.61 3.44 -0.04
C TYR A 211 -1.07 3.46 -1.50
N LYS A 212 -1.89 2.49 -1.91
CA LYS A 212 -2.34 2.34 -3.32
C LYS A 212 -3.84 2.12 -3.41
N ALA A 213 -4.48 2.82 -4.35
CA ALA A 213 -5.78 2.45 -4.87
C ALA A 213 -5.61 1.47 -6.04
N LEU A 214 -6.41 0.39 -6.06
CA LEU A 214 -6.34 -0.69 -7.06
C LEU A 214 -7.17 -0.39 -8.31
#